data_AF-A0A371E8S7-F1
#
_entry.id   AF-A0A371E8S7-F1
#
_cell.length_a   1.000
_cell.length_b   1.000
_cell.length_c   1.000
_cell.angle_alpha   90.00
_cell.angle_beta   90.00
_cell.angle_gamma   90.00
#
_symmetry.space_group_name_H-M   'P 1'
#
loop_
_entity.id
_entity.type
_entity.pdbx_description
1 polymer ?
#
loop_
_entity_poly.entity_id
_entity_poly.type
_entity_poly.pdbx_seq_one_letter_code
_entity_poly.pdbx_strand_id
1 'polypeptide(L)'
;MEAQLPATTTNLYPNSFSSLSLKNMAEYFVFNIVESLLGKLASYVYEEASRAYDLYEDLQGITDTLSIVKSVLLDAEQKQEHKHGLREWLRQIQNLCLDAEDVLDGFEFQNMRKQVVKALGSIRMKVGHFFSSSNSLLFRHRMTRQIKHVRHRLDKIAADGNKFGLERIDVDHRLVQTREMTYSHVDASGVIGRENDRDEIIKLLIQPHPHGDGDGDRSVCVIPIVGIGGLGKTTLAKLVFNDRRVDELFQLKMWVCISDHFDIRQIIIKIINSLYASHSAPTIAVAHQENIDNLDIEQLQNHLRHKLFGQKYLIVLDDIWNDDRAKWIELKDLIKVGAVGSKILVTTR
;
A
#
# COMPACT_ATOMS: atom_id res chain seq x y z
N MET A 1 49.55 44.94 -21.10
CA MET A 1 49.26 44.19 -19.86
C MET A 1 47.75 43.99 -19.83
N GLU A 2 47.27 43.05 -20.64
CA GLU A 2 45.86 42.68 -20.76
C GLU A 2 45.72 41.27 -20.22
N ALA A 3 44.91 41.11 -19.18
CA ALA A 3 44.65 39.83 -18.55
C ALA A 3 43.48 39.15 -19.29
N GLN A 4 43.77 38.04 -19.96
CA GLN A 4 42.79 37.16 -20.57
C GLN A 4 42.26 36.16 -19.53
N LEU A 5 40.97 36.25 -19.24
CA LEU A 5 40.16 35.19 -18.62
C LEU A 5 39.91 34.07 -19.64
N PRO A 6 39.92 32.79 -19.23
CA PRO A 6 39.23 31.74 -19.98
C PRO A 6 37.91 31.37 -19.31
N ALA A 7 36.86 31.29 -20.13
CA ALA A 7 35.54 30.81 -19.77
C ALA A 7 35.36 29.33 -20.16
N THR A 8 34.66 28.61 -19.28
CA THR A 8 33.67 27.53 -19.55
C THR A 8 34.10 26.12 -19.99
N THR A 9 33.81 25.18 -19.07
CA THR A 9 33.08 23.90 -19.21
C THR A 9 33.58 22.80 -20.14
N THR A 10 33.83 21.63 -19.52
CA THR A 10 33.25 20.37 -20.00
C THR A 10 32.91 19.42 -18.85
N ASN A 11 31.68 18.91 -18.92
CA ASN A 11 30.99 18.03 -18.00
C ASN A 11 31.64 16.65 -17.85
N LEU A 12 31.73 16.16 -16.62
CA LEU A 12 31.80 14.72 -16.29
C LEU A 12 31.07 14.47 -14.96
N TYR A 13 29.75 14.24 -15.02
CA TYR A 13 29.03 13.47 -14.00
C TYR A 13 28.39 12.27 -14.71
N PRO A 14 28.67 11.03 -14.29
CA PRO A 14 28.05 9.86 -14.90
C PRO A 14 26.60 9.70 -14.42
N ASN A 15 25.70 9.48 -15.38
CA ASN A 15 24.31 9.08 -15.22
C ASN A 15 24.19 7.67 -14.59
N SER A 16 24.55 7.52 -13.32
CA SER A 16 24.43 6.24 -12.60
C SER A 16 23.31 6.23 -11.53
N PHE A 17 22.77 7.39 -11.14
CA PHE A 17 21.77 7.45 -10.07
C PHE A 17 20.33 7.17 -10.55
N SER A 18 20.00 7.46 -11.81
CA SER A 18 18.64 7.25 -12.34
C SER A 18 18.34 5.78 -12.66
N SER A 19 19.36 4.99 -13.02
CA SER A 19 19.18 3.56 -13.34
C SER A 19 19.10 2.67 -12.10
N LEU A 20 19.74 3.06 -10.98
CA LEU A 20 19.62 2.33 -9.71
C LEU A 20 18.25 2.53 -9.05
N SER A 21 17.70 3.75 -9.03
CA SER A 21 16.40 4.02 -8.43
C SER A 21 15.22 3.34 -9.17
N LEU A 22 15.32 3.22 -10.50
CA LEU A 22 14.35 2.47 -11.32
C LEU A 22 14.51 0.94 -11.19
N LYS A 23 15.73 0.44 -10.91
CA LYS A 23 15.96 -0.98 -10.65
C LYS A 23 15.38 -1.42 -9.31
N ASN A 24 15.60 -0.64 -8.25
CA ASN A 24 15.11 -0.95 -6.90
C ASN A 24 13.57 -1.00 -6.82
N MET A 25 12.85 -0.24 -7.65
CA MET A 25 11.37 -0.25 -7.67
C MET A 25 10.77 -1.47 -8.38
N ALA A 26 11.51 -2.06 -9.32
CA ALA A 26 11.16 -3.32 -9.99
C ALA A 26 11.56 -4.56 -9.18
N GLU A 27 12.52 -4.40 -8.26
CA GLU A 27 13.11 -5.46 -7.45
C GLU A 27 12.18 -6.06 -6.38
N TYR A 28 10.99 -5.50 -6.13
CA TYR A 28 10.07 -6.03 -5.10
C TYR A 28 8.71 -6.49 -5.65
N PHE A 29 8.54 -6.57 -6.97
CA PHE A 29 7.23 -6.86 -7.56
C PHE A 29 6.74 -8.29 -7.26
N VAL A 30 7.63 -9.29 -7.33
CA VAL A 30 7.26 -10.70 -7.14
C VAL A 30 6.99 -11.00 -5.67
N PHE A 31 7.84 -10.51 -4.77
CA PHE A 31 7.64 -10.63 -3.33
C PHE A 31 6.26 -10.10 -2.87
N ASN A 32 5.90 -8.91 -3.34
CA ASN A 32 4.63 -8.28 -2.99
C ASN A 32 3.41 -9.06 -3.49
N ILE A 33 3.48 -9.64 -4.70
CA ILE A 33 2.38 -10.48 -5.24
C ILE A 33 2.23 -11.75 -4.41
N VAL A 34 3.34 -12.43 -4.08
CA VAL A 34 3.29 -13.64 -3.24
C VAL A 34 2.71 -13.34 -1.86
N GLU A 35 3.08 -12.21 -1.27
CA GLU A 35 2.54 -11.76 0.02
C GLU A 35 1.04 -11.45 -0.03
N SER A 36 0.59 -10.73 -1.07
CA SER A 36 -0.84 -10.47 -1.31
C SER A 36 -1.64 -11.76 -1.41
N LEU A 37 -1.15 -12.72 -2.20
CA LEU A 37 -1.80 -14.00 -2.43
C LEU A 37 -1.87 -14.85 -1.15
N LEU A 38 -0.80 -14.87 -0.35
CA LEU A 38 -0.79 -15.50 0.97
C LEU A 38 -1.82 -14.87 1.91
N GLY A 39 -1.95 -13.54 1.91
CA GLY A 39 -2.97 -12.83 2.69
C GLY A 39 -4.40 -13.21 2.29
N LYS A 40 -4.68 -13.31 0.98
CA LYS A 40 -5.98 -13.77 0.47
C LYS A 40 -6.29 -15.21 0.94
N LEU A 41 -5.32 -16.12 0.80
CA LEU A 41 -5.46 -17.53 1.20
C LEU A 41 -5.66 -17.71 2.71
N ALA A 42 -5.04 -16.86 3.53
CA ALA A 42 -5.19 -16.89 4.98
C ALA A 42 -6.53 -16.33 5.48
N SER A 43 -7.32 -15.68 4.62
CA SER A 43 -8.57 -15.06 5.07
C SER A 43 -9.65 -16.10 5.38
N TYR A 44 -10.43 -15.81 6.43
CA TYR A 44 -11.48 -16.70 6.94
C TYR A 44 -12.50 -17.13 5.87
N VAL A 45 -12.79 -16.22 4.93
CA VAL A 45 -13.74 -16.46 3.83
C VAL A 45 -13.26 -17.58 2.91
N TYR A 46 -11.97 -17.64 2.60
CA TYR A 46 -11.42 -18.70 1.76
C TYR A 46 -11.26 -20.02 2.52
N GLU A 47 -10.92 -19.96 3.82
CA GLU A 47 -10.84 -21.17 4.63
C GLU A 47 -12.20 -21.89 4.73
N GLU A 48 -13.26 -21.15 5.08
CA GLU A 48 -14.61 -21.71 5.20
C GLU A 48 -15.15 -22.20 3.85
N ALA A 49 -14.97 -21.40 2.80
CA ALA A 49 -15.43 -21.75 1.48
C ALA A 49 -14.67 -22.97 0.93
N SER A 50 -13.35 -23.05 1.06
CA SER A 50 -12.56 -24.17 0.54
C SER A 50 -12.95 -25.53 1.13
N ARG A 51 -13.29 -25.58 2.42
CA ARG A 51 -13.81 -26.78 3.09
C ARG A 51 -15.15 -27.22 2.48
N ALA A 52 -16.01 -26.27 2.14
CA ALA A 52 -17.30 -26.57 1.48
C ALA A 52 -17.15 -27.10 0.03
N TYR A 53 -15.98 -26.95 -0.59
CA TYR A 53 -15.68 -27.44 -1.94
C TYR A 53 -14.64 -28.58 -1.97
N ASP A 54 -14.20 -29.07 -0.81
CA ASP A 54 -13.17 -30.12 -0.69
C ASP A 54 -11.83 -29.72 -1.35
N LEU A 55 -11.45 -28.45 -1.15
CA LEU A 55 -10.23 -27.84 -1.72
C LEU A 55 -9.25 -27.35 -0.65
N TYR A 56 -9.56 -27.59 0.62
CA TYR A 56 -8.76 -27.13 1.73
C TYR A 56 -7.31 -27.63 1.63
N GLU A 57 -7.10 -28.92 1.35
CA GLU A 57 -5.75 -29.49 1.20
C GLU A 57 -4.99 -28.90 0.01
N ASP A 58 -5.69 -28.59 -1.09
CA ASP A 58 -5.05 -28.00 -2.26
C ASP A 58 -4.61 -26.55 -2.00
N LEU A 59 -5.46 -25.75 -1.36
CA LEU A 59 -5.14 -24.38 -0.99
C LEU A 59 -4.09 -24.29 0.13
N GLN A 60 -4.12 -25.22 1.09
CA GLN A 60 -3.09 -25.32 2.11
C GLN A 60 -1.74 -25.66 1.46
N GLY A 61 -1.71 -26.62 0.52
CA GLY A 61 -0.51 -26.94 -0.25
C GLY A 61 0.04 -25.74 -1.03
N ILE A 62 -0.82 -24.92 -1.64
CA ILE A 62 -0.41 -23.67 -2.29
C ILE A 62 0.20 -22.70 -1.26
N THR A 63 -0.43 -22.55 -0.09
CA THR A 63 0.04 -21.67 1.00
C THR A 63 1.42 -22.09 1.49
N ASP A 64 1.62 -23.38 1.73
CA ASP A 64 2.89 -23.94 2.20
C ASP A 64 4.00 -23.73 1.16
N THR A 65 3.73 -24.04 -0.12
CA THR A 65 4.71 -23.87 -1.19
C THR A 65 5.04 -22.39 -1.43
N LEU A 66 4.05 -21.50 -1.41
CA LEU A 66 4.29 -20.05 -1.53
C LEU A 66 5.12 -19.51 -0.37
N SER A 67 4.92 -20.03 0.85
CA SER A 67 5.70 -19.62 2.02
C SER A 67 7.18 -20.01 1.89
N ILE A 68 7.45 -21.21 1.35
CA ILE A 68 8.81 -21.64 1.01
C ILE A 68 9.41 -20.75 -0.08
N VAL A 69 8.66 -20.48 -1.16
CA VAL A 69 9.11 -19.59 -2.23
C VAL A 69 9.42 -18.20 -1.68
N LYS A 70 8.53 -17.61 -0.86
CA LYS A 70 8.71 -16.29 -0.25
C LYS A 70 10.03 -16.18 0.51
N SER A 71 10.43 -17.22 1.24
CA SER A 71 11.68 -17.24 2.02
C SER A 71 12.96 -17.11 1.19
N VAL A 72 12.90 -17.37 -0.13
CA VAL A 72 14.05 -17.31 -1.04
C VAL A 72 13.94 -16.20 -2.08
N LEU A 73 12.82 -15.46 -2.13
CA LEU A 73 12.58 -14.44 -3.17
C LEU A 73 13.56 -13.27 -3.07
N LEU A 74 13.87 -12.79 -1.87
CA LEU A 74 14.81 -11.67 -1.70
C LEU A 74 16.21 -12.04 -2.21
N ASP A 75 16.67 -13.25 -1.90
CA ASP A 75 17.96 -13.76 -2.39
C ASP A 75 17.94 -13.95 -3.92
N ALA A 76 16.82 -14.44 -4.44
CA ALA A 76 16.61 -14.61 -5.87
C ALA A 76 16.63 -13.27 -6.62
N GLU A 77 15.95 -12.25 -6.09
CA GLU A 77 15.86 -10.92 -6.68
C GLU A 77 17.23 -10.22 -6.70
N GLN A 78 18.04 -10.36 -5.64
CA GLN A 78 19.42 -9.84 -5.61
C GLN A 78 20.35 -10.55 -6.60
N LYS A 79 20.20 -11.87 -6.76
CA LYS A 79 21.08 -12.69 -7.62
C LYS A 79 20.64 -12.73 -9.09
N GLN A 80 19.50 -12.14 -9.46
CA GLN A 80 18.92 -12.29 -10.80
C GLN A 80 19.69 -11.55 -11.91
N GLU A 81 20.39 -10.46 -11.58
CA GLU A 81 20.99 -9.54 -12.57
C GLU A 81 21.97 -10.24 -13.53
N HIS A 82 22.61 -11.31 -13.07
CA HIS A 82 23.60 -12.07 -13.85
C HIS A 82 23.15 -13.51 -14.19
N LYS A 83 21.91 -13.88 -13.89
CA LYS A 83 21.40 -15.26 -14.05
C LYS A 83 20.08 -15.28 -14.80
N HIS A 84 20.14 -15.44 -16.13
CA HIS A 84 18.93 -15.48 -16.98
C HIS A 84 17.91 -16.54 -16.53
N GLY A 85 18.37 -17.74 -16.12
CA GLY A 85 17.49 -18.79 -15.61
C GLY A 85 16.74 -18.38 -14.34
N LEU A 86 17.38 -17.61 -13.46
CA LEU A 86 16.77 -17.12 -12.22
C LEU A 86 15.74 -16.02 -12.49
N ARG A 87 16.03 -15.12 -13.44
CA ARG A 87 15.07 -14.11 -13.91
C ARG A 87 13.82 -14.75 -14.52
N GLU A 88 14.00 -15.79 -15.32
CA GLU A 88 12.88 -16.54 -15.90
C GLU A 88 12.07 -17.28 -14.82
N TRP A 89 12.73 -17.84 -13.81
CA TRP A 89 12.08 -18.47 -12.68
C TRP A 89 11.21 -17.47 -11.87
N LEU A 90 11.75 -16.29 -11.56
CA LEU A 90 10.99 -15.20 -10.92
C LEU A 90 9.76 -14.78 -11.75
N ARG A 91 9.93 -14.66 -13.07
CA ARG A 91 8.82 -14.34 -13.99
C ARG A 91 7.74 -15.43 -13.99
N GLN A 92 8.12 -16.70 -13.89
CA GLN A 92 7.16 -17.81 -13.82
C GLN A 92 6.39 -17.82 -12.50
N ILE A 93 7.05 -17.54 -11.37
CA ILE A 93 6.38 -17.35 -10.08
C ILE A 93 5.39 -16.18 -10.17
N GLN A 94 5.81 -15.03 -10.68
CA GLN A 94 4.97 -13.86 -10.85
C GLN A 94 3.70 -14.18 -11.66
N ASN A 95 3.86 -14.74 -12.86
CA ASN A 95 2.73 -15.06 -13.73
C ASN A 95 1.79 -16.08 -13.10
N LEU A 96 2.34 -17.10 -12.41
CA LEU A 96 1.51 -18.10 -11.75
C LEU A 96 0.73 -17.51 -10.58
N CYS A 97 1.31 -16.58 -9.82
CA CYS A 97 0.60 -15.94 -8.71
C CYS A 97 -0.54 -15.05 -9.23
N LEU A 98 -0.35 -14.34 -10.34
CA LEU A 98 -1.42 -13.60 -11.02
C LEU A 98 -2.51 -14.56 -11.52
N ASP A 99 -2.15 -15.67 -12.17
CA ASP A 99 -3.10 -16.72 -12.59
C ASP A 99 -3.89 -17.27 -11.39
N ALA A 100 -3.23 -17.44 -10.24
CA ALA A 100 -3.84 -17.96 -9.02
C ALA A 100 -4.79 -16.94 -8.40
N GLU A 101 -4.41 -15.66 -8.38
CA GLU A 101 -5.23 -14.56 -7.90
C GLU A 101 -6.55 -14.46 -8.71
N ASP A 102 -6.47 -14.55 -10.05
CA ASP A 102 -7.66 -14.57 -10.91
C ASP A 102 -8.60 -15.75 -10.59
N VAL A 103 -8.03 -16.93 -10.30
CA VAL A 103 -8.81 -18.12 -9.92
C VAL A 103 -9.49 -17.94 -8.58
N LEU A 104 -8.79 -17.37 -7.59
CA LEU A 104 -9.33 -17.10 -6.26
C LEU A 104 -10.41 -16.01 -6.30
N ASP A 105 -10.20 -14.92 -7.02
CA ASP A 105 -11.19 -13.85 -7.17
C ASP A 105 -12.47 -14.37 -7.85
N GLY A 106 -12.32 -15.23 -8.86
CA GLY A 106 -13.44 -15.93 -9.50
C GLY A 106 -14.21 -16.85 -8.55
N PHE A 107 -13.52 -17.44 -7.55
CA PHE A 107 -14.13 -18.25 -6.51
C PHE A 107 -14.92 -17.39 -5.50
N GLU A 108 -14.31 -16.32 -5.01
CA GLU A 108 -14.92 -15.39 -4.05
C GLU A 108 -16.19 -14.73 -4.63
N PHE A 109 -16.12 -14.24 -5.86
CA PHE A 109 -17.27 -13.68 -6.57
C PHE A 109 -18.47 -14.64 -6.59
N GLN A 110 -18.21 -15.93 -6.83
CA GLN A 110 -19.26 -16.95 -6.91
C GLN A 110 -19.79 -17.33 -5.53
N ASN A 111 -18.92 -17.36 -4.50
CA ASN A 111 -19.35 -17.56 -3.13
C ASN A 111 -20.27 -16.42 -2.66
N MET A 112 -19.88 -15.17 -2.91
CA MET A 112 -20.72 -13.99 -2.65
C MET A 112 -22.07 -14.07 -3.38
N ARG A 113 -22.07 -14.41 -4.68
CA ARG A 113 -23.32 -14.59 -5.43
C ARG A 113 -24.23 -15.66 -4.83
N LYS A 114 -23.69 -16.78 -4.35
CA LYS A 114 -24.47 -17.83 -3.66
C LYS A 114 -25.08 -17.31 -2.37
N GLN A 115 -24.34 -16.56 -1.56
CA GLN A 115 -24.85 -15.96 -0.32
C GLN A 115 -25.99 -14.97 -0.61
N VAL A 116 -25.82 -14.10 -1.61
CA VAL A 116 -26.84 -13.14 -2.04
C VAL A 116 -28.12 -13.86 -2.51
N VAL A 117 -28.00 -14.89 -3.34
CA VAL A 117 -29.17 -15.68 -3.80
C VAL A 117 -29.85 -16.43 -2.64
N LYS A 118 -29.09 -16.91 -1.66
CA LYS A 118 -29.64 -17.57 -0.47
C LYS A 118 -30.41 -16.59 0.42
N ALA A 119 -29.90 -15.37 0.58
CA ALA A 119 -30.48 -14.33 1.42
C ALA A 119 -31.68 -13.60 0.79
N LEU A 120 -31.64 -13.32 -0.52
CA LEU A 120 -32.60 -12.44 -1.21
C LEU A 120 -33.42 -13.12 -2.32
N GLY A 121 -33.14 -14.39 -2.63
CA GLY A 121 -33.77 -15.09 -3.76
C GLY A 121 -35.19 -15.59 -3.48
N SER A 122 -36.15 -15.16 -4.31
CA SER A 122 -37.49 -15.78 -4.42
C SER A 122 -37.39 -17.26 -4.81
N ILE A 123 -38.38 -18.08 -4.44
CA ILE A 123 -38.48 -19.50 -4.80
C ILE A 123 -38.32 -19.71 -6.31
N ARG A 124 -38.84 -18.78 -7.15
CA ARG A 124 -38.72 -18.86 -8.62
C ARG A 124 -37.28 -18.64 -9.12
N MET A 125 -36.49 -17.79 -8.44
CA MET A 125 -35.06 -17.60 -8.72
C MET A 125 -34.23 -18.79 -8.25
N LYS A 126 -34.60 -19.41 -7.13
CA LYS A 126 -33.92 -20.61 -6.60
C LYS A 126 -34.03 -21.81 -7.54
N VAL A 127 -35.16 -21.94 -8.25
CA VAL A 127 -35.43 -23.07 -9.18
C VAL A 127 -34.93 -22.77 -10.61
N GLY A 128 -35.00 -21.51 -11.07
CA GLY A 128 -34.52 -21.10 -12.40
C GLY A 128 -33.00 -21.12 -12.59
N HIS A 129 -32.23 -21.03 -11.49
CA HIS A 129 -30.77 -21.12 -11.52
C HIS A 129 -30.20 -22.54 -11.57
N PHE A 130 -31.03 -23.59 -11.58
CA PHE A 130 -30.53 -24.95 -11.82
C PHE A 130 -30.21 -25.23 -13.31
N PHE A 131 -30.67 -24.37 -14.25
CA PHE A 131 -30.60 -24.68 -15.69
C PHE A 131 -30.02 -23.60 -16.61
N SER A 132 -29.28 -22.61 -16.12
CA SER A 132 -28.54 -21.66 -16.99
C SER A 132 -27.18 -21.33 -16.41
N SER A 133 -26.09 -21.80 -17.04
CA SER A 133 -24.66 -21.60 -16.68
C SER A 133 -24.26 -21.75 -15.19
N SER A 134 -25.20 -22.20 -14.37
CA SER A 134 -25.25 -22.15 -12.90
C SER A 134 -25.38 -23.56 -12.32
N ASN A 135 -24.79 -24.55 -12.98
CA ASN A 135 -24.61 -25.87 -12.37
C ASN A 135 -23.54 -25.74 -11.29
N SER A 136 -23.95 -25.65 -10.02
CA SER A 136 -23.03 -25.62 -8.87
C SER A 136 -21.97 -26.72 -8.95
N LEU A 137 -22.32 -27.88 -9.53
CA LEU A 137 -21.41 -29.00 -9.76
C LEU A 137 -20.41 -28.75 -10.90
N LEU A 138 -20.83 -28.17 -12.04
CA LEU A 138 -19.91 -27.84 -13.13
C LEU A 138 -18.93 -26.73 -12.71
N PHE A 139 -19.43 -25.73 -11.98
CA PHE A 139 -18.59 -24.68 -11.42
C PHE A 139 -17.59 -25.25 -10.40
N ARG A 140 -18.06 -26.08 -9.45
CA ARG A 140 -17.19 -26.80 -8.50
C ARG A 140 -16.13 -27.60 -9.25
N HIS A 141 -16.50 -28.42 -10.24
CA HIS A 141 -15.55 -29.19 -11.04
C HIS A 141 -14.55 -28.35 -11.82
N ARG A 142 -14.95 -27.18 -12.34
CA ARG A 142 -14.04 -26.26 -13.02
C ARG A 142 -13.06 -25.67 -12.03
N MET A 143 -13.55 -25.19 -10.89
CA MET A 143 -12.75 -24.57 -9.84
C MET A 143 -11.73 -25.55 -9.25
N THR A 144 -12.17 -26.76 -8.90
CA THR A 144 -11.27 -27.82 -8.42
C THR A 144 -10.15 -28.12 -9.40
N ARG A 145 -10.45 -28.18 -10.71
CA ARG A 145 -9.42 -28.38 -11.74
C ARG A 145 -8.45 -27.21 -11.82
N GLN A 146 -8.92 -25.97 -11.74
CA GLN A 146 -8.07 -24.79 -11.80
C GLN A 146 -7.15 -24.69 -10.58
N ILE A 147 -7.67 -24.89 -9.37
CA ILE A 147 -6.87 -24.87 -8.13
C ILE A 147 -5.82 -25.99 -8.12
N LYS A 148 -6.20 -27.22 -8.51
CA LYS A 148 -5.23 -28.33 -8.63
C LYS A 148 -4.16 -28.05 -9.68
N HIS A 149 -4.53 -27.40 -10.79
CA HIS A 149 -3.58 -26.99 -11.82
C HIS A 149 -2.60 -25.93 -11.31
N VAL A 150 -3.08 -24.93 -10.57
CA VAL A 150 -2.24 -23.92 -9.91
C VAL A 150 -1.27 -24.59 -8.95
N ARG A 151 -1.76 -25.45 -8.04
CA ARG A 151 -0.93 -26.21 -7.10
C ARG A 151 0.18 -26.97 -7.80
N HIS A 152 -0.18 -27.80 -8.79
CA HIS A 152 0.80 -28.61 -9.51
C HIS A 152 1.86 -27.75 -10.24
N ARG A 153 1.45 -26.63 -10.86
CA ARG A 153 2.40 -25.71 -11.51
C ARG A 153 3.30 -25.03 -10.47
N LEU A 154 2.76 -24.64 -9.33
CA LEU A 154 3.50 -23.99 -8.27
C LEU A 154 4.57 -24.93 -7.71
N ASP A 155 4.19 -26.16 -7.37
CA ASP A 155 5.10 -27.18 -6.85
C ASP A 155 6.24 -27.46 -7.84
N LYS A 156 5.92 -27.52 -9.13
CA LYS A 156 6.92 -27.68 -10.18
C LYS A 156 7.90 -26.50 -10.24
N ILE A 157 7.40 -25.27 -10.26
CA ILE A 157 8.26 -24.08 -10.34
C ILE A 157 9.08 -23.95 -9.05
N ALA A 158 8.49 -24.20 -7.88
CA ALA A 158 9.21 -24.20 -6.61
C ALA A 158 10.36 -25.23 -6.61
N ALA A 159 10.12 -26.44 -7.12
CA ALA A 159 11.15 -27.47 -7.27
C ALA A 159 12.27 -27.04 -8.24
N ASP A 160 11.94 -26.34 -9.32
CA ASP A 160 12.94 -25.77 -10.25
C ASP A 160 13.82 -24.70 -9.56
N GLY A 161 13.28 -23.99 -8.57
CA GLY A 161 13.99 -22.99 -7.76
C GLY A 161 15.20 -23.55 -7.01
N ASN A 162 15.14 -24.82 -6.60
CA ASN A 162 16.24 -25.51 -5.90
C ASN A 162 17.53 -25.57 -6.71
N LYS A 163 17.46 -25.45 -8.04
CA LYS A 163 18.63 -25.49 -8.95
C LYS A 163 19.51 -24.25 -8.85
N PHE A 164 19.03 -23.17 -8.23
CA PHE A 164 19.75 -21.90 -8.18
C PHE A 164 20.59 -21.69 -6.92
N GLY A 165 20.54 -22.63 -5.96
CA GLY A 165 21.28 -22.55 -4.69
C GLY A 165 20.88 -21.31 -3.89
N LEU A 166 19.58 -21.02 -3.83
CA LEU A 166 19.05 -19.86 -3.13
C LEU A 166 19.08 -20.11 -1.62
N GLU A 167 19.48 -19.09 -0.88
CA GLU A 167 19.50 -19.13 0.58
C GLU A 167 18.18 -18.63 1.12
N ARG A 168 17.70 -19.28 2.19
CA ARG A 168 16.56 -18.75 2.95
C ARG A 168 17.04 -17.53 3.69
N ILE A 169 16.55 -16.38 3.27
CA ILE A 169 16.70 -15.17 4.05
C ILE A 169 15.55 -15.21 5.05
N ASP A 170 15.87 -15.55 6.30
CA ASP A 170 14.94 -15.32 7.39
C ASP A 170 14.70 -13.82 7.41
N VAL A 171 13.53 -13.42 6.91
CA VAL A 171 13.08 -12.04 7.01
C VAL A 171 12.71 -11.85 8.47
N ASP A 172 13.73 -11.62 9.30
CA ASP A 172 13.52 -10.78 10.46
C ASP A 172 12.89 -9.52 9.89
N HIS A 173 11.64 -9.21 10.27
CA HIS A 173 10.92 -8.03 9.81
C HIS A 173 11.70 -6.71 10.07
N ARG A 174 12.84 -6.79 10.75
CA ARG A 174 13.84 -5.73 10.96
C ARG A 174 14.83 -5.54 9.80
N LEU A 175 14.95 -6.49 8.87
CA LEU A 175 15.91 -6.49 7.75
C LEU A 175 15.25 -6.46 6.37
N VAL A 176 13.94 -6.16 6.29
CA VAL A 176 13.44 -5.49 5.09
C VAL A 176 14.23 -4.19 5.01
N GLN A 177 15.19 -4.16 4.09
CA GLN A 177 16.04 -3.01 3.82
C GLN A 177 15.20 -1.74 3.94
N THR A 178 15.62 -0.83 4.82
CA THR A 178 15.04 0.49 5.05
C THR A 178 14.34 0.99 3.80
N ARG A 179 13.01 0.82 3.72
CA ARG A 179 12.24 1.32 2.57
C ARG A 179 12.58 2.79 2.43
N GLU A 180 12.94 3.21 1.21
CA GLU A 180 13.29 4.60 0.96
C GLU A 180 12.14 5.48 1.45
N MET A 181 12.44 6.36 2.41
CA MET A 181 11.45 7.26 2.98
C MET A 181 10.85 8.10 1.86
N THR A 182 9.53 8.08 1.74
CA THR A 182 8.85 8.88 0.72
C THR A 182 8.77 10.34 1.18
N TYR A 183 8.97 11.25 0.24
CA TYR A 183 8.88 12.70 0.45
C TYR A 183 7.76 13.28 -0.41
N SER A 184 7.20 14.42 0.01
CA SER A 184 6.03 15.03 -0.63
C SER A 184 6.28 15.54 -2.06
N HIS A 185 7.51 15.92 -2.41
CA HIS A 185 7.82 16.50 -3.72
C HIS A 185 7.64 15.48 -4.86
N VAL A 186 7.05 15.96 -5.96
CA VAL A 186 6.87 15.22 -7.22
C VAL A 186 7.01 16.18 -8.40
N ASP A 187 7.69 15.72 -9.45
CA ASP A 187 7.62 16.36 -10.77
C ASP A 187 6.34 15.90 -11.47
N ALA A 188 5.33 16.76 -11.48
CA ALA A 188 4.04 16.44 -12.07
C ALA A 188 4.12 16.23 -13.60
N SER A 189 5.17 16.72 -14.27
CA SER A 189 5.29 16.62 -15.73
C SER A 189 5.55 15.18 -16.22
N GLY A 190 6.10 14.33 -15.36
CA GLY A 190 6.36 12.93 -15.64
C GLY A 190 5.19 11.98 -15.36
N VAL A 191 4.07 12.47 -14.83
CA VAL A 191 2.91 11.63 -14.49
C VAL A 191 1.84 11.77 -15.57
N ILE A 192 1.42 10.65 -16.16
CA ILE A 192 0.46 10.60 -17.28
C ILE A 192 -0.79 9.84 -16.86
N GLY A 193 -1.98 10.36 -17.19
CA GLY A 193 -3.24 9.61 -17.12
C GLY A 193 -3.82 9.47 -15.71
N ARG A 194 -3.44 10.36 -14.79
CA ARG A 194 -3.91 10.40 -13.39
C ARG A 194 -4.69 11.67 -13.05
N GLU A 195 -5.03 12.46 -14.05
CA GLU A 195 -5.69 13.76 -13.89
C GLU A 195 -7.09 13.60 -13.31
N ASN A 196 -7.86 12.62 -13.81
CA ASN A 196 -9.21 12.33 -13.32
C ASN A 196 -9.19 11.85 -11.86
N ASP A 197 -8.33 10.86 -11.54
CA ASP A 197 -8.19 10.33 -10.18
C ASP A 197 -7.82 11.46 -9.19
N ARG A 198 -6.88 12.33 -9.58
CA ARG A 198 -6.46 13.49 -8.77
C ARG A 198 -7.64 14.43 -8.53
N ASP A 199 -8.38 14.77 -9.59
CA ASP A 199 -9.49 15.71 -9.51
C ASP A 199 -10.67 15.16 -8.68
N GLU A 200 -10.90 13.84 -8.71
CA GLU A 200 -11.87 13.17 -7.84
C GLU A 200 -11.48 13.27 -6.37
N ILE A 201 -10.22 13.01 -6.03
CA ILE A 201 -9.74 13.15 -4.64
C ILE A 201 -9.83 14.61 -4.19
N ILE A 202 -9.48 15.57 -5.03
CA ILE A 202 -9.60 17.00 -4.70
C ILE A 202 -11.07 17.40 -4.47
N LYS A 203 -11.99 16.85 -5.26
CA LYS A 203 -13.43 17.04 -5.04
C LYS A 203 -13.86 16.54 -3.65
N LEU A 204 -13.35 15.39 -3.21
CA LEU A 204 -13.59 14.87 -1.85
C LEU A 204 -12.98 15.76 -0.75
N LEU A 205 -11.80 16.35 -1.02
CA LEU A 205 -11.15 17.29 -0.10
C LEU A 205 -11.93 18.60 0.05
N ILE A 206 -12.56 19.09 -1.03
CA ILE A 206 -13.41 20.29 -1.03
C ILE A 206 -14.74 20.05 -0.33
N GLN A 207 -15.28 18.83 -0.42
CA GLN A 207 -16.59 18.53 0.15
C GLN A 207 -16.62 18.75 1.68
N PRO A 208 -17.68 19.43 2.17
CA PRO A 208 -17.88 19.57 3.61
C PRO A 208 -18.02 18.19 4.25
N HIS A 209 -17.70 18.12 5.54
CA HIS A 209 -17.82 16.87 6.30
C HIS A 209 -19.25 16.32 6.15
N PRO A 210 -19.40 15.03 5.76
CA PRO A 210 -20.71 14.42 5.75
C PRO A 210 -21.28 14.48 7.18
N HIS A 211 -22.48 15.06 7.31
CA HIS A 211 -23.19 15.09 8.59
C HIS A 211 -23.45 13.65 9.01
N GLY A 212 -22.85 13.21 10.13
CA GLY A 212 -23.23 11.97 10.78
C GLY A 212 -24.64 12.08 11.36
N ASP A 213 -25.29 10.93 11.56
CA ASP A 213 -26.70 10.78 11.96
C ASP A 213 -27.01 11.21 13.43
N GLY A 214 -26.33 12.22 13.96
CA GLY A 214 -26.58 12.71 15.32
C GLY A 214 -25.44 13.55 15.90
N ASP A 215 -25.86 14.65 16.54
CA ASP A 215 -25.16 15.50 17.51
C ASP A 215 -23.62 15.57 17.45
N GLY A 216 -23.11 16.62 16.79
CA GLY A 216 -21.83 17.22 17.15
C GLY A 216 -20.54 16.43 16.90
N ASP A 217 -20.56 15.34 16.11
CA ASP A 217 -19.34 14.57 15.86
C ASP A 217 -18.32 15.37 15.04
N ARG A 218 -17.29 15.87 15.73
CA ARG A 218 -16.09 16.54 15.17
C ARG A 218 -15.18 15.54 14.44
N SER A 219 -15.71 14.47 13.84
CA SER A 219 -14.91 13.41 13.25
C SER A 219 -14.06 13.95 12.10
N VAL A 220 -12.75 13.68 12.16
CA VAL A 220 -11.86 13.96 11.03
C VAL A 220 -12.21 12.99 9.90
N CYS A 221 -12.43 13.55 8.71
CA CYS A 221 -12.74 12.78 7.51
C CYS A 221 -11.44 12.17 6.96
N VAL A 222 -11.46 10.87 6.74
CA VAL A 222 -10.33 10.08 6.23
C VAL A 222 -10.66 9.64 4.80
N ILE A 223 -9.75 9.89 3.87
CA ILE A 223 -9.85 9.50 2.46
C ILE A 223 -8.76 8.45 2.20
N PRO A 224 -9.12 7.18 1.99
CA PRO A 224 -8.15 6.14 1.69
C PRO A 224 -7.89 6.01 0.18
N ILE A 225 -6.63 5.84 -0.20
CA ILE A 225 -6.18 5.38 -1.53
C ILE A 225 -5.62 3.97 -1.32
N VAL A 226 -6.38 2.97 -1.77
CA VAL A 226 -6.09 1.54 -1.55
C VAL A 226 -5.70 0.88 -2.86
N GLY A 227 -4.83 -0.13 -2.78
CA GLY A 227 -4.51 -0.96 -3.94
C GLY A 227 -3.15 -1.61 -3.82
N ILE A 228 -2.87 -2.51 -4.76
CA ILE A 228 -1.65 -3.31 -4.78
C ILE A 228 -0.36 -2.47 -4.84
N GLY A 229 0.77 -3.08 -4.47
CA GLY A 229 2.10 -2.48 -4.59
C GLY A 229 2.41 -2.06 -6.04
N GLY A 230 3.13 -0.96 -6.21
CA GLY A 230 3.52 -0.47 -7.55
C GLY A 230 2.41 0.24 -8.36
N LEU A 231 1.18 0.32 -7.85
CA LEU A 231 0.06 0.95 -8.58
C LEU A 231 0.16 2.49 -8.68
N GLY A 232 1.14 3.12 -8.02
CA GLY A 232 1.33 4.57 -8.04
C GLY A 232 0.45 5.36 -7.06
N LYS A 233 -0.05 4.73 -5.99
CA LYS A 233 -0.86 5.37 -4.93
C LYS A 233 -0.15 6.57 -4.31
N THR A 234 1.10 6.38 -3.90
CA THR A 234 1.96 7.43 -3.36
C THR A 234 2.14 8.55 -4.38
N THR A 235 2.35 8.24 -5.67
CA THR A 235 2.45 9.23 -6.74
C THR A 235 1.17 10.06 -6.87
N LEU A 236 0.01 9.40 -6.84
CA LEU A 236 -1.29 10.08 -6.88
C LEU A 236 -1.50 10.98 -5.64
N ALA A 237 -1.16 10.49 -4.44
CA ALA A 237 -1.20 11.28 -3.22
C ALA A 237 -0.28 12.52 -3.29
N LYS A 238 0.93 12.38 -3.86
CA LYS A 238 1.83 13.53 -4.08
C LYS A 238 1.23 14.54 -5.07
N LEU A 239 0.60 14.08 -6.15
CA LEU A 239 -0.07 14.97 -7.12
C LEU A 239 -1.19 15.78 -6.44
N VAL A 240 -1.99 15.14 -5.59
CA VAL A 240 -3.04 15.81 -4.83
C VAL A 240 -2.42 16.78 -3.81
N PHE A 241 -1.42 16.33 -3.05
CA PHE A 241 -0.80 17.13 -2.00
C PHE A 241 -0.17 18.43 -2.53
N ASN A 242 0.39 18.41 -3.75
CA ASN A 242 1.03 19.57 -4.38
C ASN A 242 0.10 20.34 -5.35
N ASP A 243 -1.19 20.03 -5.39
CA ASP A 243 -2.14 20.77 -6.21
C ASP A 243 -2.46 22.14 -5.60
N ARG A 244 -2.47 23.19 -6.41
CA ARG A 244 -2.72 24.58 -5.95
C ARG A 244 -4.08 24.74 -5.27
N ARG A 245 -5.10 23.99 -5.71
CA ARG A 245 -6.43 24.02 -5.06
C ARG A 245 -6.34 23.53 -3.62
N VAL A 246 -5.43 22.60 -3.33
CA VAL A 246 -5.21 22.07 -1.98
C VAL A 246 -4.43 23.08 -1.13
N ASP A 247 -3.50 23.84 -1.71
CA ASP A 247 -2.81 24.95 -1.03
C ASP A 247 -3.81 26.01 -0.50
N GLU A 248 -4.84 26.32 -1.29
CA GLU A 248 -5.86 27.31 -0.93
C GLU A 248 -6.85 26.80 0.12
N LEU A 249 -7.02 25.47 0.24
CA LEU A 249 -8.02 24.86 1.12
C LEU A 249 -7.55 24.66 2.57
N PHE A 250 -6.25 24.47 2.79
CA PHE A 250 -5.68 24.05 4.06
C PHE A 250 -4.54 24.97 4.49
N GLN A 251 -4.61 25.47 5.73
CA GLN A 251 -3.57 26.32 6.32
C GLN A 251 -2.28 25.54 6.57
N LEU A 252 -2.43 24.28 6.97
CA LEU A 252 -1.34 23.37 7.28
C LEU A 252 -1.45 22.12 6.41
N LYS A 253 -0.35 21.74 5.78
CA LYS A 253 -0.22 20.49 5.03
C LYS A 253 0.98 19.72 5.56
N MET A 254 0.76 18.47 5.92
CA MET A 254 1.82 17.60 6.45
C MET A 254 1.90 16.32 5.65
N TRP A 255 3.11 15.88 5.36
CA TRP A 255 3.37 14.60 4.70
C TRP A 255 4.17 13.71 5.64
N VAL A 256 3.62 12.53 5.92
CA VAL A 256 4.23 11.58 6.84
C VAL A 256 4.29 10.22 6.17
N CYS A 257 5.50 9.80 5.83
CA CYS A 257 5.77 8.43 5.43
C CYS A 257 5.83 7.55 6.70
N ILE A 258 4.95 6.57 6.78
CA ILE A 258 4.93 5.59 7.87
C ILE A 258 5.82 4.41 7.47
N SER A 259 6.83 4.15 8.29
CA SER A 259 7.70 2.97 8.14
C SER A 259 6.96 1.70 8.55
N ASP A 260 7.52 0.54 8.23
CA ASP A 260 6.93 -0.78 8.54
C ASP A 260 6.51 -0.96 10.01
N HIS A 261 7.12 -0.23 10.96
CA HIS A 261 6.65 -0.16 12.34
C HIS A 261 5.72 1.04 12.59
N PHE A 262 4.44 0.76 12.87
CA PHE A 262 3.45 1.76 13.30
C PHE A 262 3.66 2.13 14.78
N ASP A 263 4.58 3.07 14.98
CA ASP A 263 4.93 3.67 16.27
C ASP A 263 4.32 5.08 16.38
N ILE A 264 3.39 5.24 17.32
CA ILE A 264 2.66 6.50 17.55
C ILE A 264 3.61 7.65 17.86
N ARG A 265 4.64 7.42 18.68
CA ARG A 265 5.61 8.44 19.06
C ARG A 265 6.36 8.94 17.82
N GLN A 266 6.86 8.03 16.99
CA GLN A 266 7.58 8.38 15.77
C GLN A 266 6.68 9.10 14.76
N ILE A 267 5.41 8.70 14.65
CA ILE A 267 4.44 9.37 13.79
C ILE A 267 4.20 10.81 14.27
N ILE A 268 4.00 11.04 15.57
CA ILE A 268 3.82 12.39 16.13
C ILE A 268 5.03 13.27 15.83
N ILE A 269 6.25 12.76 16.06
CA ILE A 269 7.50 13.47 15.76
C ILE A 269 7.56 13.85 14.28
N LYS A 270 7.26 12.92 13.37
CA LYS A 270 7.23 13.19 11.93
C LYS A 270 6.18 14.25 11.55
N ILE A 271 4.99 14.21 12.14
CA ILE A 271 3.95 15.23 11.90
C ILE A 271 4.47 16.62 12.35
N ILE A 272 5.00 16.70 13.57
CA ILE A 272 5.54 17.95 14.13
C ILE A 272 6.68 18.48 13.25
N ASN A 273 7.63 17.63 12.84
CA ASN A 273 8.73 18.02 11.96
C ASN A 273 8.21 18.50 10.58
N SER A 274 7.17 17.85 10.04
CA SER A 274 6.54 18.31 8.80
C SER A 274 5.88 19.68 8.93
N LEU A 275 5.35 20.05 10.11
CA LEU A 275 4.82 21.39 10.36
C LEU A 275 5.91 22.46 10.25
N TYR A 276 7.09 22.20 10.82
CA TYR A 276 8.22 23.13 10.76
C TYR A 276 8.79 23.28 9.34
N ALA A 277 8.74 22.22 8.53
CA ALA A 277 9.19 22.26 7.14
C ALA A 277 8.21 22.98 6.20
N SER A 278 6.94 23.15 6.59
CA SER A 278 5.95 23.85 5.76
C SER A 278 6.21 25.36 5.74
N HIS A 279 6.28 25.95 4.54
CA HIS A 279 6.60 27.38 4.29
C HIS A 279 5.62 28.40 4.91
N SER A 280 4.62 27.95 5.66
CA SER A 280 3.59 28.77 6.30
C SER A 280 3.95 29.19 7.73
N ALA A 281 5.02 28.66 8.31
CA ALA A 281 5.48 29.08 9.64
C ALA A 281 6.36 30.35 9.53
N PRO A 282 6.09 31.43 10.29
CA PRO A 282 6.92 32.62 10.24
C PRO A 282 8.36 32.28 10.65
N THR A 283 9.31 32.81 9.87
CA THR A 283 10.77 32.57 9.83
C THR A 283 11.51 32.82 11.16
N ILE A 284 10.79 33.15 12.24
CA ILE A 284 11.33 33.42 13.58
C ILE A 284 11.41 32.13 14.43
N ALA A 285 10.72 31.04 14.03
CA ALA A 285 10.66 29.79 14.80
C ALA A 285 11.80 28.80 14.55
N VAL A 286 12.77 29.10 13.68
CA VAL A 286 13.93 28.22 13.43
C VAL A 286 14.92 28.26 14.62
N ALA A 287 14.80 29.25 15.51
CA ALA A 287 15.72 29.45 16.64
C ALA A 287 15.45 28.55 17.87
N HIS A 288 14.36 27.79 17.91
CA HIS A 288 14.08 26.83 18.98
C HIS A 288 13.61 25.49 18.39
N GLN A 289 14.52 24.80 17.72
CA GLN A 289 14.40 23.35 17.60
C GLN A 289 14.64 22.79 19.02
N GLU A 290 13.60 22.81 19.86
CA GLU A 290 13.56 21.89 21.01
C GLU A 290 13.89 20.51 20.44
N ASN A 291 14.74 19.76 21.14
CA ASN A 291 15.10 18.43 20.70
C ASN A 291 13.88 17.52 20.89
N ILE A 292 12.94 17.58 19.93
CA ILE A 292 11.64 16.90 19.92
C ILE A 292 11.83 15.40 20.10
N ASP A 293 12.97 14.87 19.64
CA ASP A 293 13.36 13.48 19.81
C ASP A 293 13.59 13.08 21.27
N ASN A 294 13.81 14.02 22.19
CA ASN A 294 13.98 13.78 23.63
C ASN A 294 12.69 13.97 24.45
N LEU A 295 11.61 14.46 23.84
CA LEU A 295 10.35 14.68 24.55
C LEU A 295 9.66 13.35 24.85
N ASP A 296 9.01 13.27 26.01
CA ASP A 296 8.13 12.14 26.31
C ASP A 296 6.83 12.20 25.49
N ILE A 297 6.03 11.13 25.55
CA ILE A 297 4.81 11.04 24.75
C ILE A 297 3.76 12.10 25.13
N GLU A 298 3.72 12.50 26.41
CA GLU A 298 2.78 13.49 26.92
C GLU A 298 3.12 14.89 26.39
N GLN A 299 4.40 15.24 26.41
CA GLN A 299 4.91 16.48 25.83
C GLN A 299 4.68 16.52 24.32
N LEU A 300 4.96 15.41 23.62
CA LEU A 300 4.74 15.30 22.18
C LEU A 300 3.27 15.47 21.80
N GLN A 301 2.35 14.82 22.50
CA GLN A 301 0.93 14.98 22.21
C GLN A 301 0.43 16.40 22.49
N ASN A 302 0.87 17.02 23.60
CA ASN A 302 0.45 18.39 23.94
C ASN A 302 0.94 19.39 22.90
N HIS A 303 2.18 19.23 22.42
CA HIS A 303 2.73 20.06 21.35
C HIS A 303 1.98 19.89 20.03
N LEU A 304 1.72 18.64 19.63
CA LEU A 304 0.95 18.33 18.43
C LEU A 304 -0.45 18.95 18.51
N ARG A 305 -1.16 18.72 19.61
CA ARG A 305 -2.52 19.22 19.79
C ARG A 305 -2.57 20.74 19.79
N HIS A 306 -1.63 21.41 20.44
CA HIS A 306 -1.52 22.86 20.43
C HIS A 306 -1.28 23.41 19.01
N LYS A 307 -0.43 22.75 18.19
CA LYS A 307 -0.17 23.17 16.82
C LYS A 307 -1.35 22.97 15.88
N LEU A 308 -2.13 21.91 16.07
CA LEU A 308 -3.29 21.61 15.24
C LEU A 308 -4.56 22.35 15.68
N PHE A 309 -4.64 22.78 16.94
CA PHE A 309 -5.83 23.41 17.51
C PHE A 309 -6.29 24.63 16.71
N GLY A 310 -7.54 24.60 16.25
CA GLY A 310 -8.14 25.70 15.47
C GLY A 310 -7.60 25.86 14.05
N GLN A 311 -6.64 25.03 13.63
CA GLN A 311 -6.08 25.07 12.27
C GLN A 311 -6.83 24.10 11.36
N LYS A 312 -7.11 24.53 10.13
CA LYS A 312 -7.64 23.64 9.08
C LYS A 312 -6.47 22.99 8.35
N TYR A 313 -6.34 21.67 8.50
CA TYR A 313 -5.15 20.95 8.06
C TYR A 313 -5.46 19.77 7.12
N LEU A 314 -4.47 19.41 6.31
CA LEU A 314 -4.39 18.14 5.59
C LEU A 314 -3.17 17.35 6.08
N ILE A 315 -3.39 16.14 6.58
CA ILE A 315 -2.30 15.19 6.87
C ILE A 315 -2.35 14.08 5.82
N VAL A 316 -1.24 13.86 5.11
CA VAL A 316 -1.04 12.66 4.30
C VAL A 316 -0.25 11.66 5.10
N LEU A 317 -0.84 10.49 5.33
CA LEU A 317 -0.20 9.33 5.94
C LEU A 317 0.07 8.31 4.84
N ASP A 318 1.30 8.27 4.35
CA ASP A 318 1.71 7.45 3.21
C ASP A 318 2.26 6.09 3.68
N ASP A 319 1.82 5.03 2.99
CA ASP A 319 2.19 3.62 3.16
C ASP A 319 1.85 3.07 4.57
N ILE A 320 0.57 3.14 4.96
CA ILE A 320 0.11 2.52 6.22
C ILE A 320 -0.01 1.00 6.06
N TRP A 321 0.66 0.26 6.94
CA TRP A 321 0.71 -1.21 6.98
C TRP A 321 0.26 -1.82 8.32
N ASN A 322 -0.55 -1.11 9.10
CA ASN A 322 -0.93 -1.54 10.44
C ASN A 322 -2.36 -2.10 10.50
N ASP A 323 -2.49 -3.37 10.87
CA ASP A 323 -3.78 -4.01 11.13
C ASP A 323 -4.30 -3.75 12.56
N ASP A 324 -3.50 -3.12 13.43
CA ASP A 324 -3.91 -2.77 14.79
C ASP A 324 -4.82 -1.54 14.80
N ARG A 325 -6.13 -1.82 14.82
CA ARG A 325 -7.19 -0.82 14.93
C ARG A 325 -7.05 0.08 16.17
N ALA A 326 -6.56 -0.43 17.30
CA ALA A 326 -6.47 0.36 18.53
C ALA A 326 -5.45 1.50 18.37
N LYS A 327 -4.27 1.20 17.80
CA LYS A 327 -3.27 2.22 17.48
C LYS A 327 -3.77 3.26 16.47
N TRP A 328 -4.55 2.86 15.47
CA TRP A 328 -5.15 3.81 14.54
C TRP A 328 -6.13 4.77 15.23
N ILE A 329 -6.97 4.25 16.13
CA ILE A 329 -7.90 5.06 16.93
C ILE A 329 -7.12 6.03 17.82
N GLU A 330 -6.08 5.55 18.50
CA GLU A 330 -5.20 6.38 19.32
C GLU A 330 -4.61 7.55 18.51
N LEU A 331 -4.00 7.28 17.36
CA LEU A 331 -3.47 8.33 16.48
C LEU A 331 -4.57 9.32 16.05
N LYS A 332 -5.73 8.80 15.67
CA LYS A 332 -6.87 9.62 15.22
C LYS A 332 -7.35 10.57 16.32
N ASP A 333 -7.42 10.10 17.56
CA ASP A 333 -7.87 10.91 18.69
C ASP A 333 -6.88 12.03 19.03
N LEU A 334 -5.58 11.77 18.86
CA LEU A 334 -4.52 12.77 19.05
C LEU A 334 -4.61 13.91 18.01
N ILE A 335 -5.00 13.60 16.78
CA ILE A 335 -5.10 14.60 15.70
C ILE A 335 -6.49 15.23 15.56
N LYS A 336 -7.56 14.67 16.18
CA LYS A 336 -8.97 15.18 16.14
C LYS A 336 -9.19 16.51 16.90
N VAL A 337 -8.25 17.45 16.87
CA VAL A 337 -8.36 18.76 17.53
C VAL A 337 -8.37 19.96 16.58
N GLY A 338 -8.28 19.72 15.27
CA GLY A 338 -8.30 20.77 14.25
C GLY A 338 -9.65 21.46 14.05
N ALA A 339 -9.63 22.48 13.20
CA ALA A 339 -10.85 23.13 12.73
C ALA A 339 -11.71 22.19 11.88
N VAL A 340 -13.01 22.51 11.80
CA VAL A 340 -13.93 21.83 10.87
C VAL A 340 -13.39 21.96 9.45
N GLY A 341 -13.46 20.86 8.69
CA GLY A 341 -12.88 20.81 7.36
C GLY A 341 -11.47 20.22 7.30
N SER A 342 -10.81 19.92 8.42
CA SER A 342 -9.55 19.15 8.42
C SER A 342 -9.76 17.73 7.89
N LYS A 343 -8.80 17.23 7.09
CA LYS A 343 -8.86 15.94 6.39
C LYS A 343 -7.58 15.14 6.60
N ILE A 344 -7.69 13.82 6.49
CA ILE A 344 -6.56 12.90 6.44
C ILE A 344 -6.63 12.12 5.13
N LEU A 345 -5.55 12.10 4.37
CA LEU A 345 -5.39 11.25 3.19
C LEU A 345 -4.47 10.10 3.57
N VAL A 346 -4.90 8.86 3.30
CA VAL A 346 -4.14 7.66 3.63
C VAL A 346 -3.80 6.92 2.35
N THR A 347 -2.57 6.42 2.20
CA THR A 347 -2.27 5.38 1.21
C THR A 347 -2.00 4.06 1.93
N THR A 348 -2.60 2.98 1.45
CA THR A 348 -2.45 1.64 2.05
C THR A 348 -2.68 0.56 0.99
N ARG A 349 -2.39 -0.70 1.32
CA ARG A 349 -2.55 -1.83 0.40
C ARG A 349 -3.91 -2.46 0.48
#